data_AF-A0A7V3RSG5-F1
#
_entry.id   AF-A0A7V3RSG5-F1
#
_cell.length_a   1.000
_cell.length_b   1.000
_cell.length_c   1.000
_cell.angle_alpha   90.00
_cell.angle_beta   90.00
_cell.angle_gamma   90.00
#
_symmetry.space_group_name_H-M   'P 1'
#
loop_
_entity.id
_entity.type
_entity.pdbx_description
1 polymer ?
#
loop_
_entity_poly.entity_id
_entity_poly.type
_entity_poly.pdbx_seq_one_letter_code
_entity_poly.pdbx_strand_id
1 'polypeptide(L)'
;MPVRNRVIGGLAKFLVVVEAAERSGALLTAKHAAEQGRTVMAVPGSVEAATSGGANDLIRKGAVLCRSVEDILEELHGVSAMATAAKKAATAPVPASPPAPVGPPPGLDQIQQRIWETLTEACHMDQLVQRLNLPVPQISGALMMLEMKKAVRRLPGNRYERC
;
A
#
# COMPACT_ATOMS: atom_id res chain seq x y z
N MET A 1 32.22 5.50 -15.98
CA MET A 1 30.76 5.77 -15.96
C MET A 1 30.51 7.22 -16.28
N PRO A 2 29.41 7.55 -16.95
CA PRO A 2 29.00 8.94 -17.16
C PRO A 2 28.88 9.66 -15.81
N VAL A 3 29.45 10.87 -15.70
CA VAL A 3 29.45 11.69 -14.47
C VAL A 3 28.03 11.84 -13.91
N ARG A 4 27.03 11.97 -14.78
CA ARG A 4 25.61 12.07 -14.44
C ARG A 4 25.11 10.89 -13.60
N ASN A 5 25.50 9.65 -13.93
CA ASN A 5 24.96 8.47 -13.25
C ASN A 5 25.55 8.31 -11.84
N ARG A 6 26.76 8.84 -11.61
CA ARG A 6 27.36 8.91 -10.27
C ARG A 6 26.60 9.88 -9.36
N VAL A 7 26.15 11.02 -9.89
CA VAL A 7 25.34 11.99 -9.14
C VAL A 7 23.99 11.38 -8.75
N ILE A 8 23.34 10.68 -9.67
CA ILE A 8 22.05 10.00 -9.41
C ILE A 8 22.19 8.96 -8.29
N GLY A 9 23.22 8.10 -8.36
CA GLY A 9 23.48 7.10 -7.33
C GLY A 9 23.84 7.70 -5.96
N GLY A 10 24.51 8.86 -5.93
CA GLY A 10 24.96 9.49 -4.69
C GLY A 10 23.90 10.32 -3.96
N LEU A 11 22.98 10.94 -4.71
CA LEU A 11 21.89 11.75 -4.14
C LEU A 11 20.67 10.93 -3.74
N ALA A 12 20.47 9.75 -4.33
CA ALA A 12 19.31 8.93 -4.05
C ALA A 12 19.44 8.20 -2.70
N LYS A 13 18.35 8.21 -1.91
CA LYS A 13 18.25 7.39 -0.68
C LYS A 13 18.06 5.91 -1.02
N PHE A 14 17.34 5.62 -2.09
CA PHE A 14 17.08 4.28 -2.63
C PHE A 14 17.27 4.29 -4.15
N LEU A 15 17.76 3.19 -4.70
CA LEU A 15 17.83 2.98 -6.14
C LEU A 15 17.07 1.71 -6.50
N VAL A 16 16.10 1.81 -7.42
CA VAL A 16 15.33 0.66 -7.90
C VAL A 16 15.71 0.36 -9.35
N VAL A 17 16.13 -0.88 -9.61
CA VAL A 17 16.43 -1.39 -10.95
C VAL A 17 15.25 -2.25 -11.43
N VAL A 18 14.52 -1.76 -12.43
CA VAL A 18 13.33 -2.46 -12.96
C VAL A 18 13.71 -3.47 -14.02
N GLU A 19 14.47 -3.04 -15.03
CA GLU A 19 14.98 -3.90 -16.10
C GLU A 19 16.44 -3.54 -16.37
N ALA A 20 17.31 -4.54 -16.34
CA ALA A 20 18.71 -4.41 -16.68
C ALA A 20 19.23 -5.73 -17.26
N ALA A 21 19.70 -5.68 -18.50
CA ALA A 21 20.52 -6.76 -19.06
C ALA A 21 21.85 -6.88 -18.32
N GLU A 22 22.50 -8.04 -18.38
CA GLU A 22 23.76 -8.34 -17.67
C GLU A 22 24.91 -7.35 -17.93
N ARG A 23 24.90 -6.66 -19.08
CA ARG A 23 25.90 -5.65 -19.46
C ARG A 23 25.34 -4.22 -19.45
N SER A 24 24.24 -3.98 -18.75
CA SER A 24 23.63 -2.64 -18.68
C SER A 24 24.48 -1.68 -17.85
N GLY A 25 24.64 -0.44 -18.34
CA GLY A 25 25.26 0.65 -17.58
C GLY A 25 24.50 0.99 -16.28
N ALA A 26 23.23 0.60 -16.17
CA ALA A 26 22.44 0.72 -14.94
C ALA A 26 23.03 -0.13 -13.79
N LEU A 27 23.61 -1.30 -14.09
CA LEU A 27 24.19 -2.18 -13.07
C LEU A 27 25.42 -1.57 -12.40
N LEU A 28 26.22 -0.78 -13.12
CA LEU A 28 27.35 -0.12 -12.48
C LEU A 28 26.90 1.04 -11.58
N THR A 29 25.81 1.72 -11.94
CA THR A 29 25.18 2.72 -11.06
C THR A 29 24.67 2.06 -9.79
N ALA A 30 24.02 0.90 -9.91
CA ALA A 30 23.55 0.10 -8.77
C ALA A 30 24.69 -0.37 -7.88
N LYS A 31 25.75 -0.94 -8.47
CA LYS A 31 26.95 -1.35 -7.73
C LYS A 31 27.56 -0.18 -6.95
N HIS A 32 27.70 0.97 -7.59
CA HIS A 32 28.31 2.13 -6.94
C HIS A 32 27.42 2.73 -5.84
N ALA A 33 26.10 2.72 -6.03
CA ALA A 33 25.15 3.12 -4.98
C ALA A 33 25.28 2.19 -3.75
N ALA A 34 25.38 0.88 -3.97
CA ALA A 34 25.61 -0.09 -2.90
C ALA A 34 26.96 0.14 -2.18
N GLU A 35 28.04 0.41 -2.92
CA GLU A 35 29.36 0.76 -2.35
C GLU A 35 29.31 2.04 -1.48
N GLN A 36 28.40 2.96 -1.78
CA GLN A 36 28.17 4.18 -0.99
C GLN A 36 27.19 3.98 0.18
N GLY A 37 26.80 2.73 0.47
CA GLY A 37 25.86 2.41 1.54
C GLY A 37 24.42 2.82 1.23
N ARG A 38 24.06 2.93 -0.05
CA ARG A 38 22.66 3.14 -0.46
C ARG A 38 21.95 1.80 -0.64
N THR A 39 20.68 1.77 -0.25
CA THR A 39 19.83 0.60 -0.47
C THR A 39 19.52 0.47 -1.96
N VAL A 40 19.96 -0.63 -2.54
CA VAL A 40 19.66 -1.00 -3.92
C VAL A 40 18.57 -2.05 -3.91
N MET A 41 17.54 -1.80 -4.69
CA MET A 41 16.41 -2.70 -4.90
C MET A 41 16.35 -3.12 -6.37
N ALA A 42 15.84 -4.31 -6.63
CA ALA A 42 15.68 -4.81 -7.99
C ALA A 42 14.34 -5.54 -8.14
N VAL A 43 13.71 -5.33 -9.29
CA VAL A 43 12.45 -5.99 -9.66
C VAL A 43 12.80 -7.34 -10.31
N PRO A 44 12.27 -8.46 -9.80
CA PRO A 44 12.52 -9.75 -10.40
C PRO A 44 11.81 -9.85 -11.75
N GLY A 45 12.45 -10.51 -12.71
CA GLY A 45 11.89 -10.76 -14.04
C GLY A 45 12.14 -12.17 -14.55
N SER A 46 11.55 -12.53 -15.68
CA SER A 46 11.70 -13.87 -16.28
C SER A 46 13.17 -14.18 -16.57
N VAL A 47 13.59 -15.42 -16.30
CA VAL A 47 14.95 -15.90 -16.61
C VAL A 47 15.22 -15.97 -18.12
N GLU A 48 14.17 -16.04 -18.94
CA GLU A 48 14.26 -16.06 -20.40
C GLU A 48 14.39 -14.65 -20.99
N ALA A 49 14.04 -13.62 -20.22
CA ALA A 49 14.14 -12.23 -20.66
C ALA A 49 15.58 -11.73 -20.50
N ALA A 50 16.23 -11.42 -21.62
CA ALA A 50 17.59 -10.87 -21.63
C ALA A 50 17.71 -9.54 -20.85
N THR A 51 16.62 -8.79 -20.70
CA THR A 51 16.54 -7.54 -19.93
C THR A 51 16.37 -7.75 -18.42
N SER A 52 16.13 -8.98 -17.96
CA SER A 52 15.94 -9.28 -16.53
C SER A 52 17.18 -9.91 -15.88
N GLY A 53 18.12 -10.43 -16.67
CA GLY A 53 19.31 -11.14 -16.16
C GLY A 53 20.14 -10.32 -15.16
N GLY A 54 20.35 -9.03 -15.43
CA GLY A 54 21.08 -8.14 -14.54
C GLY A 54 20.31 -7.75 -13.27
N ALA A 55 18.99 -7.57 -13.36
CA ALA A 55 18.16 -7.31 -12.18
C ALA A 55 18.13 -8.53 -11.24
N ASN A 56 17.97 -9.73 -11.80
CA ASN A 56 18.00 -10.99 -11.06
C ASN A 56 19.38 -11.25 -10.41
N ASP A 57 20.47 -10.93 -11.11
CA ASP A 57 21.82 -11.04 -10.56
C ASP A 57 22.08 -10.05 -9.41
N LEU A 58 21.51 -8.84 -9.47
CA LEU A 58 21.55 -7.90 -8.34
C LEU A 58 20.84 -8.48 -7.10
N ILE A 59 19.65 -9.07 -7.28
CA ILE A 59 18.92 -9.73 -6.18
C ILE A 59 19.78 -10.85 -5.59
N ARG A 60 20.39 -11.68 -6.44
CA ARG A 60 21.31 -12.76 -6.01
C ARG A 60 22.50 -12.24 -5.19
N LYS A 61 22.98 -11.04 -5.50
CA LYS A 61 24.11 -10.37 -4.82
C LYS A 61 23.70 -9.62 -3.55
N GLY A 62 22.41 -9.67 -3.16
CA GLY A 62 21.91 -9.08 -1.92
C GLY A 62 21.19 -7.74 -2.10
N ALA A 63 20.82 -7.36 -3.33
CA ALA A 63 19.86 -6.27 -3.52
C ALA A 63 18.49 -6.69 -2.98
N VAL A 64 17.75 -5.72 -2.43
CA VAL A 64 16.41 -5.98 -1.90
C VAL A 64 15.44 -6.26 -3.06
N LEU A 65 14.69 -7.35 -2.96
CA LEU A 65 13.70 -7.70 -3.96
C LEU A 65 12.50 -6.74 -3.85
N CYS A 66 12.11 -6.12 -4.95
CA CYS A 66 11.00 -5.18 -5.03
C CYS A 66 9.92 -5.70 -5.97
N ARG A 67 8.74 -6.04 -5.46
CA ARG A 67 7.59 -6.49 -6.26
C ARG A 67 6.59 -5.38 -6.48
N SER A 68 6.52 -4.44 -5.55
CA SER A 68 5.53 -3.37 -5.57
C SER A 68 6.01 -2.13 -4.81
N VAL A 69 5.23 -1.06 -4.91
CA VAL A 69 5.54 0.22 -4.25
C VAL A 69 5.56 0.07 -2.72
N GLU A 70 4.77 -0.86 -2.18
CA GLU A 70 4.74 -1.17 -0.75
C GLU A 70 6.10 -1.64 -0.24
N ASP A 71 6.81 -2.50 -0.98
CA ASP A 71 8.15 -2.97 -0.60
C ASP A 71 9.15 -1.78 -0.51
N ILE A 72 8.99 -0.75 -1.35
CA ILE A 72 9.81 0.48 -1.30
C ILE A 72 9.46 1.32 -0.06
N LEU A 73 8.17 1.45 0.25
CA LEU A 73 7.70 2.20 1.42
C LEU A 73 8.12 1.52 2.73
N GLU A 74 8.12 0.19 2.77
CA GLU A 74 8.62 -0.58 3.91
C GLU A 74 10.10 -0.30 4.18
N GLU A 75 10.94 -0.29 3.14
CA GLU A 75 12.35 0.09 3.25
C GLU A 75 12.55 1.57 3.61
N LEU A 76 11.72 2.47 3.07
CA LEU A 76 11.79 3.91 3.34
C LEU A 76 11.54 4.25 4.82
N HIS A 77 10.56 3.58 5.43
CA HIS A 77 10.17 3.79 6.83
C HIS A 77 11.07 3.04 7.83
N GLY A 78 12.04 2.26 7.34
CA GLY A 78 12.88 1.39 8.16
C GLY A 78 12.08 0.21 8.71
N VAL A 79 12.77 -0.82 9.21
CA VAL A 79 12.21 -2.04 9.80
C VAL A 79 11.45 -1.72 11.11
N SER A 80 10.34 -0.98 11.01
CA SER A 80 9.25 -0.89 11.98
C SER A 80 8.04 -1.69 11.46
N ALA A 81 8.24 -2.55 10.46
CA ALA A 81 7.25 -3.41 9.85
C ALA A 81 7.44 -4.91 10.17
N MET A 82 8.35 -5.27 11.11
CA MET A 82 8.32 -6.63 11.68
C MET A 82 6.99 -6.94 12.39
N ALA A 83 6.11 -5.96 12.60
CA ALA A 83 4.76 -6.16 13.11
C ALA A 83 3.68 -6.43 12.04
N THR A 84 3.95 -6.24 10.74
CA THR A 84 2.92 -6.39 9.68
C THR A 84 3.09 -7.63 8.80
N ALA A 85 4.30 -8.20 8.70
CA ALA A 85 4.52 -9.46 7.97
C ALA A 85 3.84 -10.68 8.62
N ALA A 86 3.58 -10.64 9.94
CA ALA A 86 2.82 -11.69 10.62
C ALA A 86 1.31 -11.72 10.27
N LYS A 87 0.78 -10.73 9.52
CA LYS A 87 -0.65 -10.67 9.16
C LYS A 87 -0.99 -11.13 7.74
N LYS A 88 -0.02 -11.41 6.86
CA LYS A 88 -0.31 -11.70 5.43
C LYS A 88 0.09 -13.10 4.94
N ALA A 89 0.59 -13.97 5.83
CA ALA A 89 0.97 -15.35 5.49
C ALA A 89 -0.08 -16.42 5.85
N ALA A 90 -1.30 -16.04 6.26
CA ALA A 90 -2.36 -16.99 6.59
C ALA A 90 -3.57 -16.83 5.66
N THR A 91 -3.40 -17.02 4.36
CA THR A 91 -4.56 -17.19 3.46
C THR A 91 -4.24 -18.11 2.28
N ALA A 92 -4.40 -19.42 2.52
CA ALA A 92 -5.23 -20.36 1.74
C ALA A 92 -5.14 -21.76 2.39
N PRO A 93 -6.12 -22.68 2.23
CA PRO A 93 -7.58 -22.54 2.12
C PRO A 93 -8.39 -23.55 3.01
N VAL A 94 -9.48 -23.11 3.66
CA VAL A 94 -10.69 -23.83 4.25
C VAL A 94 -10.47 -25.06 5.19
N PRO A 95 -11.34 -25.43 6.19
CA PRO A 95 -12.81 -25.29 6.22
C PRO A 95 -13.47 -24.80 7.54
N ALA A 96 -14.69 -24.26 7.38
CA ALA A 96 -15.83 -24.31 8.30
C ALA A 96 -15.64 -24.11 9.82
N SER A 97 -15.97 -22.90 10.30
CA SER A 97 -17.00 -22.70 11.34
C SER A 97 -17.46 -21.22 11.34
N PRO A 98 -18.75 -20.93 11.57
CA PRO A 98 -19.42 -19.75 11.03
C PRO A 98 -19.25 -18.51 11.93
N PRO A 99 -18.97 -17.31 11.38
CA PRO A 99 -19.35 -16.07 12.02
C PRO A 99 -20.68 -15.60 11.41
N ALA A 100 -21.78 -15.97 12.06
CA ALA A 100 -23.00 -15.19 11.97
C ALA A 100 -22.85 -13.93 12.85
N PRO A 101 -23.54 -12.80 12.57
CA PRO A 101 -24.23 -12.40 11.36
C PRO A 101 -23.73 -11.06 10.78
N VAL A 102 -23.98 -10.89 9.49
CA VAL A 102 -23.95 -9.63 8.73
C VAL A 102 -25.14 -8.74 9.13
N GLY A 103 -25.30 -8.49 10.42
CA GLY A 103 -26.34 -7.60 10.94
C GLY A 103 -25.80 -6.18 11.12
N PRO A 104 -26.56 -5.13 10.79
CA PRO A 104 -26.24 -3.78 11.26
C PRO A 104 -26.07 -3.81 12.79
N PRO A 105 -25.10 -3.08 13.38
CA PRO A 105 -24.94 -3.06 14.82
C PRO A 105 -26.28 -2.75 15.50
N PRO A 106 -26.71 -3.53 16.51
CA PRO A 106 -27.96 -3.26 17.21
C PRO A 106 -27.89 -1.87 17.86
N GLY A 107 -28.94 -1.08 17.66
CA GLY A 107 -29.03 0.30 18.14
C GLY A 107 -28.52 1.36 17.15
N LEU A 108 -28.68 1.12 15.84
CA LEU A 108 -28.51 2.15 14.82
C LEU A 108 -29.87 2.77 14.47
N ASP A 109 -29.95 4.11 14.50
CA ASP A 109 -31.11 4.82 13.97
C ASP A 109 -31.23 4.59 12.46
N GLN A 110 -32.45 4.70 11.91
CA GLN A 110 -32.72 4.48 10.47
C GLN A 110 -31.78 5.31 9.56
N ILE A 111 -31.38 6.49 10.03
CA ILE A 111 -30.43 7.37 9.34
C ILE A 111 -29.02 6.77 9.30
N GLN A 112 -28.57 6.16 10.41
CA GLN A 112 -27.24 5.55 10.49
C GLN A 112 -27.14 4.29 9.62
N GLN A 113 -28.22 3.50 9.54
CA GLN A 113 -28.26 2.33 8.64
C GLN A 113 -28.16 2.74 7.17
N ARG A 114 -28.91 3.76 6.75
CA ARG A 114 -28.82 4.28 5.37
C ARG A 114 -27.43 4.82 5.03
N ILE A 115 -26.79 5.51 5.98
CA ILE A 115 -25.41 5.99 5.81
C ILE A 115 -24.44 4.80 5.71
N TRP A 116 -24.60 3.77 6.55
CA TRP A 116 -23.80 2.55 6.50
C TRP A 116 -23.92 1.82 5.16
N GLU A 117 -25.14 1.62 4.65
CA GLU A 117 -25.38 0.97 3.35
C GLU A 117 -24.76 1.77 2.21
N THR A 118 -24.82 3.10 2.28
CA THR A 118 -24.27 3.98 1.25
C THR A 118 -22.73 4.02 1.26
N LEU A 119 -22.12 3.85 2.43
CA LEU A 119 -20.66 3.79 2.64
C LEU A 119 -20.04 2.44 2.21
N THR A 120 -20.51 1.86 1.10
CA THR A 120 -19.89 0.67 0.50
C THR A 120 -18.58 1.03 -0.23
N GLU A 121 -18.42 2.29 -0.65
CA GLU A 121 -17.21 2.85 -1.27
C GLU A 121 -16.81 4.15 -0.55
N ALA A 122 -15.53 4.55 -0.61
CA ALA A 122 -15.05 5.78 0.03
C ALA A 122 -15.70 7.02 -0.60
N CYS A 123 -16.67 7.61 0.09
CA CYS A 123 -17.46 8.74 -0.41
C CYS A 123 -17.17 10.03 0.36
N HIS A 124 -17.32 11.16 -0.33
CA HIS A 124 -17.25 12.50 0.26
C HIS A 124 -18.53 12.84 1.02
N MET A 125 -18.42 13.69 2.04
CA MET A 125 -19.57 14.19 2.80
C MET A 125 -20.66 14.79 1.90
N ASP A 126 -20.28 15.59 0.89
CA ASP A 126 -21.24 16.19 -0.06
C ASP A 126 -21.95 15.15 -0.93
N GLN A 127 -21.30 14.02 -1.25
CA GLN A 127 -21.92 12.92 -1.99
C GLN A 127 -22.93 12.16 -1.11
N LEU A 128 -22.68 12.05 0.19
CA LEU A 128 -23.66 11.49 1.14
C LEU A 128 -24.88 12.39 1.26
N VAL A 129 -24.69 13.71 1.33
CA VAL A 129 -25.79 14.69 1.35
C VAL A 129 -26.64 14.57 0.08
N GLN A 130 -26.00 14.49 -1.09
CA GLN A 130 -26.71 14.36 -2.37
C GLN A 130 -27.42 13.01 -2.54
N ARG A 131 -26.78 11.89 -2.17
CA ARG A 131 -27.37 10.55 -2.34
C ARG A 131 -28.48 10.24 -1.34
N LEU A 132 -28.34 10.71 -0.10
CA LEU A 132 -29.32 10.45 0.96
C LEU A 132 -30.40 11.53 1.06
N ASN A 133 -30.18 12.70 0.46
CA ASN A 133 -31.06 13.86 0.53
C ASN A 133 -31.47 14.23 1.97
N LEU A 134 -30.54 14.06 2.91
CA LEU A 134 -30.75 14.32 4.34
C LEU A 134 -30.07 15.63 4.77
N PRO A 135 -30.59 16.30 5.82
CA PRO A 135 -29.96 17.49 6.37
C PRO A 135 -28.55 17.19 6.89
N VAL A 136 -27.58 18.05 6.52
CA VAL A 136 -26.16 17.99 6.96
C VAL A 136 -25.99 17.75 8.47
N PRO A 137 -26.79 18.38 9.37
CA PRO A 137 -26.65 18.17 10.81
C PRO A 137 -26.90 16.71 11.23
N GLN A 138 -27.85 16.02 10.57
CA GLN A 138 -28.19 14.63 10.88
C GLN A 138 -27.10 13.68 10.39
N ILE A 139 -26.51 13.95 9.22
CA ILE A 139 -25.41 13.16 8.65
C ILE A 139 -24.15 13.29 9.51
N SER A 140 -23.80 14.51 9.93
CA SER A 140 -22.64 14.77 10.78
C SER A 140 -22.75 14.04 12.14
N GLY A 141 -23.91 14.14 12.79
CA GLY A 141 -24.16 13.42 14.06
C GLY A 141 -24.12 11.90 13.90
N ALA A 142 -24.71 11.37 12.82
CA ALA A 142 -24.69 9.95 12.52
C ALA A 142 -23.29 9.41 12.21
N LEU A 143 -22.49 10.13 11.43
CA LEU A 143 -21.09 9.78 11.13
C LEU A 143 -20.23 9.78 12.40
N MET A 144 -20.43 10.77 13.29
CA MET A 144 -19.70 10.83 14.56
C MET A 144 -20.03 9.64 15.46
N MET A 145 -21.29 9.22 15.52
CA MET A 145 -21.70 8.02 16.26
C MET A 145 -21.15 6.73 15.63
N LEU A 146 -21.09 6.65 14.31
CA LEU A 146 -20.50 5.52 13.59
C LEU A 146 -18.97 5.46 13.77
N GLU A 147 -18.30 6.61 13.84
CA GLU A 147 -16.88 6.72 14.17
C GLU A 147 -16.59 6.25 15.60
N MET A 148 -17.41 6.68 16.58
CA MET A 148 -17.33 6.18 17.95
C MET A 148 -17.55 4.66 18.05
N LYS A 149 -18.43 4.11 17.22
CA LYS A 149 -18.69 2.67 17.12
C LYS A 149 -17.62 1.90 16.31
N LYS A 150 -16.57 2.58 15.82
CA LYS A 150 -15.50 2.03 14.94
C LYS A 150 -16.02 1.41 13.63
N ALA A 151 -17.20 1.82 13.20
CA ALA A 151 -17.84 1.33 11.97
C ALA A 151 -17.35 2.06 10.71
N VAL A 152 -16.93 3.32 10.87
CA VAL A 152 -16.53 4.21 9.78
C VAL A 152 -15.22 4.89 10.15
N ARG A 153 -14.32 5.04 9.18
CA ARG A 153 -13.05 5.74 9.32
C ARG A 153 -13.06 7.02 8.49
N ARG A 154 -12.60 8.12 9.09
CA ARG A 154 -12.41 9.40 8.40
C ARG A 154 -11.03 9.46 7.73
N LEU A 155 -11.01 9.79 6.45
CA LEU A 155 -9.84 10.02 5.62
C LEU A 155 -9.60 11.54 5.44
N PRO A 156 -8.35 11.96 5.15
CA PRO A 156 -8.05 13.37 4.88
C PRO A 156 -8.89 13.88 3.71
N GLY A 157 -9.47 15.08 3.88
CA GLY A 157 -10.33 15.72 2.88
C GLY A 157 -11.84 15.44 3.01
N ASN A 158 -12.37 15.19 4.21
CA ASN A 158 -13.81 14.92 4.45
C ASN A 158 -14.36 13.69 3.70
N ARG A 159 -13.52 12.66 3.52
CA ARG A 159 -13.90 11.35 2.99
C ARG A 159 -14.13 10.36 4.11
N TYR A 160 -15.11 9.47 3.92
CA TYR A 160 -15.47 8.44 4.89
C TYR A 160 -15.50 7.07 4.20
N GLU A 161 -14.98 6.05 4.88
CA GLU A 161 -14.96 4.65 4.41
C GLU A 161 -15.39 3.70 5.54
N ARG A 162 -16.07 2.61 5.18
CA ARG A 162 -16.52 1.57 6.13
C ARG A 162 -15.36 0.68 6.57
N CYS A 163 -15.30 0.37 7.88
CA CYS A 163 -14.35 -0.60 8.46
C CYS A 163 -14.86 -2.04 8.43
#